data_AF-T1EI49-F1
#
_entry.id   AF-T1EI49-F1
#
_cell.length_a   1.000
_cell.length_b   1.000
_cell.length_c   1.000
_cell.angle_alpha   90.00
_cell.angle_beta   90.00
_cell.angle_gamma   90.00
#
_symmetry.space_group_name_H-M   'P 1'
#
loop_
_entity.id
_entity.type
_entity.pdbx_description
1 polymer ?
#
loop_
_entity_poly.entity_id
_entity_poly.type
_entity_poly.pdbx_seq_one_letter_code
_entity_poly.pdbx_strand_id
1 'polypeptide(L)'
;GIVGIQNHGNTCFMNAVIQCLSNTEPLLSYFLCEQYKEDIKRANKYNAKRFGTKGELTESLAVLLKSLWMNQLVYTADKSTDFKAIVSKYGSQYRGNFQHDVQEFLIWLLDKVHEDLNIATKKKYRANKQQYISIYKNTHTTKQSSIGRCDDDVAAEAMANHSRCNNSFIHDLFQAMYRSSLTCPSCSQQSNTFDPFLSVSLPIPR
;
A
#
# COMPACT_ATOMS: atom_id res chain seq x y z
N GLY A 1 -7.23 -22.34 -7.81
CA GLY A 1 -6.57 -22.41 -6.50
C GLY A 1 -5.28 -23.21 -6.52
N ILE A 2 -5.27 -24.43 -7.07
CA ILE A 2 -4.10 -25.33 -7.03
C ILE A 2 -3.36 -25.28 -8.38
N VAL A 3 -2.76 -24.13 -8.70
CA VAL A 3 -2.07 -23.90 -9.98
C VAL A 3 -0.73 -23.23 -9.72
N GLY A 4 0.37 -23.81 -10.22
CA GLY A 4 1.70 -23.21 -10.14
C GLY A 4 1.91 -22.10 -11.16
N ILE A 5 2.84 -21.18 -10.88
CA ILE A 5 3.25 -20.12 -11.81
C ILE A 5 4.67 -20.43 -12.30
N GLN A 6 4.86 -20.40 -13.62
CA GLN A 6 6.16 -20.63 -14.26
C GLN A 6 7.19 -19.58 -13.83
N ASN A 7 8.45 -20.02 -13.67
CA ASN A 7 9.57 -19.13 -13.42
C ASN A 7 10.15 -18.63 -14.75
N HIS A 8 10.25 -17.31 -14.90
CA HIS A 8 10.75 -16.59 -16.08
C HIS A 8 12.16 -16.03 -15.87
N GLY A 9 13.03 -16.78 -15.18
CA GLY A 9 14.39 -16.38 -14.83
C GLY A 9 14.45 -15.56 -13.54
N ASN A 10 14.77 -16.22 -12.43
CA ASN A 10 14.87 -15.61 -11.09
C ASN A 10 13.62 -14.85 -10.63
N THR A 11 12.44 -15.26 -11.09
CA THR A 11 11.13 -14.63 -10.74
C THR A 11 10.38 -15.32 -9.60
N CYS A 12 11.04 -16.24 -8.88
CA CYS A 12 10.42 -16.97 -7.78
C CYS A 12 9.90 -16.03 -6.67
N PHE A 13 10.56 -14.90 -6.42
CA PHE A 13 10.11 -13.90 -5.46
C PHE A 13 8.72 -13.34 -5.82
N MET A 14 8.51 -13.03 -7.11
CA MET A 14 7.23 -12.55 -7.63
C MET A 14 6.17 -13.64 -7.54
N ASN A 15 6.50 -14.87 -7.96
CA ASN A 15 5.57 -15.99 -7.91
C ASN A 15 5.11 -16.27 -6.48
N ALA A 16 6.02 -16.20 -5.49
CA ALA A 16 5.68 -16.37 -4.08
C ALA A 16 4.67 -15.31 -3.61
N VAL A 17 4.90 -14.04 -3.92
CA VAL A 17 3.96 -12.95 -3.57
C VAL A 17 2.60 -13.15 -4.24
N ILE A 18 2.56 -13.46 -5.53
CA ILE A 18 1.29 -13.67 -6.25
C ILE A 18 0.53 -14.86 -5.69
N GLN A 19 1.21 -15.96 -5.36
CA GLN A 19 0.57 -17.12 -4.73
C GLN A 19 -0.03 -16.75 -3.36
N CYS A 20 0.71 -16.04 -2.51
CA CYS A 20 0.19 -15.57 -1.23
C CYS A 20 -1.04 -14.67 -1.40
N LEU A 21 -0.95 -13.64 -2.25
CA LEU A 21 -2.07 -12.72 -2.51
C LEU A 21 -3.27 -13.43 -3.14
N SER A 22 -3.04 -14.41 -4.00
CA SER A 22 -4.12 -15.20 -4.62
C SER A 22 -4.88 -16.06 -3.62
N ASN A 23 -4.30 -16.35 -2.46
CA ASN A 23 -4.94 -17.10 -1.37
C ASN A 23 -5.49 -16.17 -0.27
N THR A 24 -5.40 -14.84 -0.44
CA THR A 24 -6.07 -13.88 0.43
C THR A 24 -7.51 -13.68 -0.05
N GLU A 25 -8.46 -14.40 0.55
CA GLU A 25 -9.85 -14.49 0.08
C GLU A 25 -10.52 -13.12 -0.19
N PRO A 26 -10.45 -12.12 0.70
CA PRO A 26 -11.10 -10.82 0.44
C PRO A 26 -10.52 -10.11 -0.80
N LEU A 27 -9.20 -10.20 -0.99
CA LEU A 27 -8.52 -9.63 -2.16
C LEU A 27 -8.90 -10.37 -3.44
N LEU A 28 -8.88 -11.70 -3.39
CA LEU A 28 -9.26 -12.53 -4.54
C LEU A 28 -10.71 -12.23 -4.96
N SER A 29 -11.65 -12.24 -4.02
CA SER A 29 -13.07 -11.96 -4.27
C SER A 29 -13.29 -10.58 -4.89
N TYR A 30 -12.58 -9.56 -4.41
CA TYR A 30 -12.58 -8.21 -4.98
C TYR A 30 -12.17 -8.19 -6.48
N PHE A 31 -11.12 -8.94 -6.84
CA PHE A 31 -10.67 -9.05 -8.23
C PHE A 31 -11.59 -9.93 -9.10
N LEU A 32 -12.07 -11.06 -8.58
CA LEU A 32 -12.96 -11.99 -9.29
C LEU A 32 -14.31 -11.32 -9.62
N CYS A 33 -14.88 -10.56 -8.68
CA CYS A 33 -16.11 -9.79 -8.86
C CYS A 33 -15.92 -8.50 -9.67
N GLU A 34 -14.71 -8.23 -10.17
CA GLU A 34 -14.36 -7.06 -10.98
C GLU A 34 -14.60 -5.69 -10.31
N GLN A 35 -14.71 -5.65 -8.98
CA GLN A 35 -14.99 -4.41 -8.23
C GLN A 35 -13.89 -3.35 -8.45
N TYR A 36 -12.64 -3.79 -8.63
CA TYR A 36 -11.50 -2.94 -8.96
C TYR A 36 -11.71 -2.06 -10.20
N LYS A 37 -12.52 -2.48 -11.16
CA LYS A 37 -12.78 -1.68 -12.38
C LYS A 37 -13.54 -0.40 -12.04
N GLU A 38 -14.48 -0.45 -11.11
CA GLU A 38 -15.23 0.73 -10.67
C GLU A 38 -14.35 1.67 -9.85
N ASP A 39 -13.44 1.12 -9.02
CA ASP A 39 -12.47 1.92 -8.28
C ASP A 39 -11.46 2.59 -9.20
N ILE A 40 -10.93 1.93 -10.24
CA ILE A 40 -10.08 2.56 -11.26
C ILE A 40 -10.80 3.75 -11.94
N LYS A 41 -12.11 3.62 -12.22
CA LYS A 41 -12.90 4.71 -12.82
C LYS A 41 -13.08 5.89 -11.85
N ARG A 42 -13.27 5.61 -10.56
CA ARG A 42 -13.39 6.62 -9.50
C ARG A 42 -12.04 7.19 -9.07
N ALA A 43 -10.95 6.48 -9.36
CA ALA A 43 -9.62 6.80 -8.89
C ALA A 43 -9.20 8.20 -9.34
N ASN A 44 -8.40 8.83 -8.49
CA ASN A 44 -7.84 10.13 -8.78
C ASN A 44 -6.82 10.02 -9.91
N LYS A 45 -7.22 10.43 -11.13
CA LYS A 45 -6.38 10.37 -12.33
C LYS A 45 -5.00 11.03 -12.17
N TYR A 46 -4.86 12.02 -11.28
CA TYR A 46 -3.56 12.62 -11.00
C TYR A 46 -2.62 11.65 -10.26
N ASN A 47 -3.11 10.99 -9.22
CA ASN A 47 -2.32 10.03 -8.43
C ASN A 47 -2.02 8.78 -9.26
N ALA A 48 -3.03 8.22 -9.93
CA ALA A 48 -2.85 7.09 -10.84
C ALA A 48 -1.82 7.38 -11.96
N LYS A 49 -1.70 8.63 -12.42
CA LYS A 49 -0.70 9.04 -13.42
C LYS A 49 0.69 9.32 -12.82
N ARG A 50 0.77 9.91 -11.63
CA ARG A 50 2.04 10.37 -11.04
C ARG A 50 2.72 9.30 -10.19
N PHE A 51 1.95 8.50 -9.48
CA PHE A 51 2.42 7.54 -8.48
C PHE A 51 1.98 6.10 -8.78
N GLY A 52 0.84 5.93 -9.45
CA GLY A 52 0.35 4.64 -9.92
C GLY A 52 0.87 4.24 -11.30
N THR A 53 0.12 3.34 -11.95
CA THR A 53 0.45 2.72 -13.24
C THR A 53 -0.66 2.92 -14.28
N LYS A 54 -1.56 3.88 -14.04
CA LYS A 54 -2.77 4.14 -14.83
C LYS A 54 -3.70 2.92 -14.90
N GLY A 55 -3.64 2.03 -13.91
CA GLY A 55 -4.42 0.79 -13.86
C GLY A 55 -3.80 -0.39 -14.58
N GLU A 56 -2.74 -0.22 -15.39
CA GLU A 56 -2.18 -1.31 -16.21
C GLU A 56 -1.65 -2.48 -15.36
N LEU A 57 -0.96 -2.19 -14.26
CA LEU A 57 -0.46 -3.21 -13.33
C LEU A 57 -1.61 -3.91 -12.62
N THR A 58 -2.60 -3.14 -12.15
CA THR A 58 -3.77 -3.66 -11.44
C THR A 58 -4.63 -4.57 -12.33
N GLU A 59 -4.84 -4.19 -13.59
CA GLU A 59 -5.55 -5.01 -14.58
C GLU A 59 -4.78 -6.28 -14.91
N SER A 60 -3.47 -6.19 -15.12
CA SER A 60 -2.62 -7.36 -15.39
C SER A 60 -2.60 -8.34 -14.20
N LEU A 61 -2.52 -7.82 -12.97
CA LEU A 61 -2.66 -8.61 -11.75
C LEU A 61 -4.01 -9.33 -11.69
N ALA A 62 -5.11 -8.61 -11.98
CA ALA A 62 -6.45 -9.19 -11.98
C ALA A 62 -6.58 -10.35 -12.99
N VAL A 63 -6.02 -10.20 -14.20
CA VAL A 63 -5.99 -11.27 -15.22
C VAL A 63 -5.22 -12.49 -14.71
N LEU A 64 -4.06 -12.28 -14.11
CA LEU A 64 -3.24 -13.37 -13.57
C LEU A 64 -3.99 -14.09 -12.43
N LEU A 65 -4.51 -13.36 -11.44
CA LEU A 65 -5.26 -13.92 -10.31
C LEU A 65 -6.49 -14.71 -10.77
N LYS A 66 -7.29 -14.14 -11.69
CA LYS A 66 -8.43 -14.84 -12.29
C LYS A 66 -8.01 -16.14 -12.97
N SER A 67 -6.89 -16.15 -13.69
CA SER A 67 -6.42 -17.35 -14.38
C SER A 67 -5.94 -18.48 -13.46
N LEU A 68 -5.61 -18.16 -12.21
CA LEU A 68 -5.23 -19.16 -11.21
C LEU A 68 -6.45 -19.81 -10.56
N TRP A 69 -7.63 -19.19 -10.64
CA TRP A 69 -8.83 -19.58 -9.87
C TRP A 69 -10.06 -19.92 -10.71
N MET A 70 -10.21 -19.34 -11.90
CA MET A 70 -11.38 -19.57 -12.75
C MET A 70 -11.09 -20.65 -13.78
N ASN A 71 -11.93 -21.69 -13.82
CA ASN A 71 -11.75 -22.82 -14.75
C ASN A 71 -11.87 -22.41 -16.24
N GLN A 72 -12.57 -21.32 -16.54
CA GLN A 72 -12.70 -20.76 -17.89
C GLN A 72 -11.47 -19.97 -18.33
N LEU A 73 -10.62 -19.54 -17.40
CA LEU A 73 -9.39 -18.81 -17.68
C LEU A 73 -8.23 -19.72 -17.28
N VAL A 74 -7.84 -20.63 -18.16
CA VAL A 74 -6.70 -21.51 -17.88
C VAL A 74 -5.42 -20.67 -17.81
N TYR A 75 -4.67 -20.82 -16.72
CA TYR A 75 -3.33 -20.23 -16.60
C TYR A 75 -2.44 -20.69 -17.75
N THR A 76 -1.70 -19.73 -18.33
CA THR A 76 -0.64 -19.99 -19.31
C THR A 76 0.61 -19.20 -18.92
N ALA A 77 1.77 -19.67 -19.38
CA ALA A 77 3.06 -19.01 -19.22
C ALA A 77 2.99 -17.50 -19.58
N ASP A 78 2.34 -17.21 -20.70
CA ASP A 78 2.20 -15.87 -21.26
C ASP A 78 1.57 -14.88 -20.28
N LYS A 79 0.57 -15.30 -19.47
CA LYS A 79 -0.06 -14.41 -18.48
C LYS A 79 0.94 -13.91 -17.43
N SER A 80 1.82 -14.79 -16.97
CA SER A 80 2.89 -14.42 -16.05
C SER A 80 4.04 -13.65 -16.73
N THR A 81 4.31 -13.91 -18.01
CA THR A 81 5.25 -13.13 -18.83
C THR A 81 4.75 -11.70 -19.02
N ASP A 82 3.47 -11.53 -19.35
CA ASP A 82 2.82 -10.23 -19.51
C ASP A 82 2.86 -9.45 -18.20
N PHE A 83 2.52 -10.09 -17.08
CA PHE A 83 2.62 -9.46 -15.77
C PHE A 83 4.06 -9.03 -15.46
N LYS A 84 5.06 -9.88 -15.70
CA LYS A 84 6.48 -9.53 -15.55
C LYS A 84 6.88 -8.33 -16.41
N ALA A 85 6.36 -8.23 -17.63
CA ALA A 85 6.64 -7.11 -18.53
C ALA A 85 6.09 -5.79 -17.97
N ILE A 86 4.88 -5.80 -17.41
CA ILE A 86 4.28 -4.63 -16.75
C ILE A 86 5.05 -4.27 -15.47
N VAL A 87 5.45 -5.27 -14.67
CA VAL A 87 6.33 -5.07 -13.51
C VAL A 87 7.64 -4.39 -13.93
N SER A 88 8.29 -4.88 -14.99
CA SER A 88 9.54 -4.31 -15.51
C SER A 88 9.38 -2.89 -16.07
N LYS A 89 8.19 -2.56 -16.58
CA LYS A 89 7.84 -1.23 -17.09
C LYS A 89 7.77 -0.21 -15.95
N TYR A 90 7.09 -0.54 -14.85
CA TYR A 90 6.81 0.39 -13.75
C TYR A 90 7.77 0.30 -12.57
N GLY A 91 8.42 -0.84 -12.35
CA GLY A 91 9.41 -1.08 -11.31
C GLY A 91 10.77 -1.33 -11.95
N SER A 92 11.53 -0.26 -12.18
CA SER A 92 12.82 -0.33 -12.86
C SER A 92 13.81 -1.25 -12.17
N GLN A 93 13.71 -1.42 -10.84
CA GLN A 93 14.58 -2.35 -10.10
C GLN A 93 14.33 -3.81 -10.47
N TYR A 94 13.13 -4.16 -10.94
CA TYR A 94 12.76 -5.54 -11.30
C TYR A 94 12.99 -5.85 -12.78
N ARG A 95 13.72 -4.98 -13.51
CA ARG A 95 14.10 -5.25 -14.90
C ARG A 95 15.19 -6.31 -14.96
N GLY A 96 15.06 -7.21 -15.94
CA GLY A 96 16.01 -8.29 -16.15
C GLY A 96 15.63 -9.55 -15.36
N ASN A 97 16.64 -10.30 -14.95
CA ASN A 97 16.50 -11.63 -14.34
C ASN A 97 17.34 -11.73 -13.06
N PHE A 98 17.39 -10.69 -12.24
CA PHE A 98 18.07 -10.71 -10.96
C PHE A 98 17.16 -11.30 -9.88
N GLN A 99 17.77 -11.79 -8.80
CA GLN A 99 17.04 -12.17 -7.59
C GLN A 99 16.68 -10.91 -6.80
N HIS A 100 15.52 -10.90 -6.17
CA HIS A 100 15.01 -9.78 -5.40
C HIS A 100 14.40 -10.22 -4.08
N ASP A 101 14.32 -9.29 -3.14
CA ASP A 101 13.65 -9.50 -1.86
C ASP A 101 12.13 -9.59 -2.07
N VAL A 102 11.53 -10.65 -1.50
CA VAL A 102 10.09 -10.94 -1.60
C VAL A 102 9.26 -9.85 -0.92
N GLN A 103 9.69 -9.37 0.23
CA GLN A 103 8.99 -8.35 1.01
C GLN A 103 9.08 -6.99 0.32
N GLU A 104 10.23 -6.63 -0.26
CA GLU A 104 10.36 -5.42 -1.07
C GLU A 104 9.37 -5.44 -2.24
N PHE A 105 9.30 -6.56 -2.98
CA PHE A 105 8.36 -6.70 -4.09
C PHE A 105 6.89 -6.65 -3.65
N LEU A 106 6.54 -7.29 -2.53
CA LEU A 106 5.19 -7.23 -1.98
C LEU A 106 4.76 -5.79 -1.68
N ILE A 107 5.60 -5.03 -0.97
CA ILE A 107 5.28 -3.64 -0.60
C ILE A 107 5.18 -2.77 -1.84
N TRP A 108 6.08 -2.93 -2.80
CA TRP A 108 6.01 -2.21 -4.07
C TRP A 108 4.72 -2.52 -4.84
N LEU A 109 4.32 -3.80 -4.92
CA LEU A 109 3.13 -4.21 -5.63
C LEU A 109 1.87 -3.62 -4.97
N LEU A 110 1.75 -3.73 -3.65
CA LEU A 110 0.62 -3.17 -2.89
C LEU A 110 0.54 -1.65 -3.04
N ASP A 111 1.66 -0.94 -2.99
CA ASP A 111 1.72 0.52 -3.22
C ASP A 111 1.19 0.89 -4.61
N LYS A 112 1.66 0.21 -5.65
CA LYS A 112 1.23 0.52 -7.04
C LYS A 112 -0.23 0.22 -7.28
N VAL A 113 -0.74 -0.89 -6.75
CA VAL A 113 -2.16 -1.24 -6.82
C VAL A 113 -3.00 -0.27 -5.97
N HIS A 114 -2.50 0.16 -4.80
CA HIS A 114 -3.15 1.20 -4.02
C HIS A 114 -3.30 2.49 -4.83
N GLU A 115 -2.21 2.99 -5.44
CA GLU A 115 -2.22 4.24 -6.20
C GLU A 115 -3.11 4.20 -7.45
N ASP A 116 -3.25 3.02 -8.07
CA ASP A 116 -4.21 2.80 -9.17
C ASP A 116 -5.67 2.84 -8.69
N LEU A 117 -5.94 2.42 -7.46
CA LEU A 117 -7.27 2.31 -6.86
C LEU A 117 -7.61 3.46 -5.90
N ASN A 118 -6.72 4.44 -5.74
CA ASN A 118 -6.88 5.49 -4.74
C ASN A 118 -7.97 6.50 -5.16
N ILE A 119 -9.12 6.44 -4.48
CA ILE A 119 -10.29 7.30 -4.71
C ILE A 119 -10.26 8.59 -3.87
N ALA A 120 -9.22 8.79 -3.06
CA ALA A 120 -9.12 9.97 -2.22
C ALA A 120 -9.04 11.27 -3.06
N THR A 121 -9.98 12.18 -2.82
CA THR A 121 -9.95 13.50 -3.45
C THR A 121 -8.95 14.40 -2.72
N LYS A 122 -8.01 15.03 -3.44
CA LYS A 122 -7.09 16.06 -2.91
C LYS A 122 -7.83 17.35 -2.52
N LYS A 123 -8.87 17.31 -1.67
CA LYS A 123 -9.26 18.48 -0.88
C LYS A 123 -8.10 18.76 0.06
N LYS A 124 -7.18 19.58 -0.47
CA LYS A 124 -5.89 20.01 0.07
C LYS A 124 -5.89 19.93 1.59
N TYR A 125 -5.26 18.90 2.14
CA TYR A 125 -4.50 19.14 3.34
C TYR A 125 -3.39 20.11 2.91
N ARG A 126 -3.56 21.40 3.22
CA ARG A 126 -2.41 22.30 3.32
C ARG A 126 -1.53 21.61 4.36
N ALA A 127 -0.33 21.20 3.95
CA ALA A 127 0.68 20.66 4.84
C ALA A 127 0.57 21.40 6.18
N ASN A 128 0.17 20.69 7.23
CA ASN A 128 0.40 21.19 8.57
C ASN A 128 1.92 21.35 8.62
N LYS A 129 2.36 22.60 8.57
CA LYS A 129 3.67 23.04 9.00
C LYS A 129 3.71 22.79 10.51
N GLN A 130 3.74 21.53 10.92
CA GLN A 130 3.53 21.11 12.31
C GLN A 130 4.14 19.73 12.57
N GLN A 131 5.46 19.63 12.39
CA GLN A 131 6.24 18.63 13.14
C GLN A 131 7.57 19.23 13.66
N TYR A 132 7.64 20.56 13.77
CA TYR A 132 8.61 21.25 14.60
C TYR A 132 7.86 22.37 15.32
N ILE A 133 7.68 22.23 16.63
CA ILE A 133 7.28 23.33 17.50
C ILE A 133 8.49 24.28 17.55
N SER A 134 8.47 25.34 16.74
CA SER A 134 9.33 26.50 17.02
C SER A 134 8.68 27.27 18.17
N ILE A 135 9.35 27.33 19.31
CA ILE A 135 8.87 27.83 20.62
C ILE A 135 8.56 29.35 20.61
N TYR A 136 8.71 30.05 19.48
CA TYR A 136 8.68 31.53 19.41
C TYR A 136 7.64 32.15 18.45
N LYS A 137 6.38 31.72 18.46
CA LYS A 137 5.30 32.52 17.83
C LYS A 137 4.04 32.61 18.70
N ASN A 138 3.94 33.73 19.42
CA ASN A 138 2.71 34.30 19.96
C ASN A 138 1.78 34.70 18.80
N THR A 139 0.82 33.84 18.46
CA THR A 139 -0.40 34.25 17.75
C THR A 139 -1.54 33.35 18.21
N HIS A 140 -2.58 33.96 18.76
CA HIS A 140 -3.84 33.34 19.21
C HIS A 140 -4.53 32.57 18.08
N THR A 141 -4.10 31.33 17.87
CA THR A 141 -4.93 30.28 17.27
C THR A 141 -4.77 29.08 18.18
N THR A 142 -5.84 28.72 18.86
CA THR A 142 -5.96 27.56 19.75
C THR A 142 -5.74 26.27 18.96
N LYS A 143 -4.48 25.90 18.69
CA LYS A 143 -4.09 24.53 18.38
C LYS A 143 -3.69 23.89 19.70
N GLN A 144 -4.62 23.13 20.28
CA GLN A 144 -4.39 22.41 21.53
C GLN A 144 -3.15 21.55 21.39
N SER A 145 -2.18 21.84 22.26
CA SER A 145 -1.13 20.92 22.66
C SER A 145 -1.74 19.54 22.92
N SER A 146 -1.09 18.47 22.43
CA SER A 146 -1.47 17.07 22.66
C SER A 146 -1.40 16.65 24.15
N ILE A 147 -1.12 17.57 25.06
CA ILE A 147 -1.12 17.35 26.51
C ILE A 147 -2.55 17.07 26.97
N GLY A 148 -2.84 15.80 27.27
CA GLY A 148 -4.08 15.35 27.91
C GLY A 148 -5.16 14.75 27.00
N ARG A 149 -4.88 14.54 25.70
CA ARG A 149 -5.81 13.82 24.80
C ARG A 149 -5.61 12.31 24.91
N CYS A 150 -6.70 11.54 24.80
CA CYS A 150 -6.63 10.08 24.76
C CYS A 150 -5.91 9.63 23.47
N ASP A 151 -5.08 8.59 23.58
CA ASP A 151 -4.37 8.01 22.44
C ASP A 151 -5.34 7.55 21.33
N ASP A 152 -6.52 7.05 21.70
CA ASP A 152 -7.56 6.62 20.75
C ASP A 152 -8.06 7.77 19.87
N ASP A 153 -8.26 8.97 20.45
CA ASP A 153 -8.71 10.15 19.70
C ASP A 153 -7.63 10.62 18.73
N VAL A 154 -6.36 10.56 19.15
CA VAL A 154 -5.23 10.98 18.31
C VAL A 154 -5.00 9.97 17.19
N ALA A 155 -5.12 8.67 17.48
CA ALA A 155 -5.03 7.60 16.49
C ALA A 155 -6.15 7.72 15.44
N ALA A 156 -7.39 7.93 15.88
CA ALA A 156 -8.54 8.12 14.99
C ALA A 156 -8.36 9.37 14.12
N GLU A 157 -7.87 10.48 14.68
CA GLU A 157 -7.58 11.69 13.92
C GLU A 157 -6.45 11.46 12.89
N ALA A 158 -5.38 10.77 13.28
CA ALA A 158 -4.27 10.43 12.39
C ALA A 158 -4.73 9.54 11.23
N MET A 159 -5.53 8.51 11.51
CA MET A 159 -6.11 7.62 10.50
C MET A 159 -7.05 8.39 9.57
N ALA A 160 -7.97 9.20 10.12
CA ALA A 160 -8.88 10.02 9.33
C ALA A 160 -8.13 11.03 8.44
N ASN A 161 -7.01 11.58 8.93
CA ASN A 161 -6.16 12.47 8.16
C ASN A 161 -5.43 11.73 7.03
N HIS A 162 -4.92 10.53 7.29
CA HIS A 162 -4.29 9.68 6.27
C HIS A 162 -5.27 9.27 5.17
N SER A 163 -6.48 8.83 5.54
CA SER A 163 -7.52 8.38 4.60
C SER A 163 -8.02 9.49 3.66
N ARG A 164 -7.80 10.78 3.99
CA ARG A 164 -8.11 11.90 3.08
C ARG A 164 -7.24 11.93 1.83
N CYS A 165 -6.05 11.33 1.89
CA CYS A 165 -5.10 11.25 0.78
C CYS A 165 -4.94 9.83 0.25
N ASN A 166 -5.22 8.83 1.09
CA ASN A 166 -4.97 7.42 0.80
C ASN A 166 -6.23 6.61 1.12
N ASN A 167 -7.08 6.38 0.12
CA ASN A 167 -8.31 5.61 0.30
C ASN A 167 -8.44 4.62 -0.85
N SER A 168 -8.21 3.34 -0.58
CA SER A 168 -8.46 2.25 -1.52
C SER A 168 -8.67 0.94 -0.76
N PHE A 169 -9.27 -0.03 -1.46
CA PHE A 169 -9.47 -1.39 -0.94
C PHE A 169 -8.18 -2.04 -0.39
N ILE A 170 -7.02 -1.75 -1.00
CA ILE A 170 -5.73 -2.29 -0.53
C ILE A 170 -5.41 -1.80 0.88
N HIS A 171 -5.63 -0.51 1.16
CA HIS A 171 -5.40 0.03 2.49
C HIS A 171 -6.46 -0.44 3.48
N ASP A 172 -7.72 -0.56 3.05
CA ASP A 172 -8.77 -1.10 3.92
C ASP A 172 -8.46 -2.53 4.39
N LEU A 173 -7.82 -3.34 3.54
CA LEU A 173 -7.51 -4.74 3.83
C LEU A 173 -6.18 -4.93 4.59
N PHE A 174 -5.13 -4.19 4.23
CA PHE A 174 -3.77 -4.46 4.72
C PHE A 174 -3.21 -3.40 5.66
N GLN A 175 -3.80 -2.20 5.73
CA GLN A 175 -3.22 -1.12 6.51
C GLN A 175 -3.59 -1.21 7.98
N ALA A 176 -2.61 -0.98 8.84
CA ALA A 176 -2.78 -0.77 10.26
C ALA A 176 -1.99 0.48 10.70
N MET A 177 -2.06 0.82 12.00
CA MET A 177 -1.39 1.99 12.58
C MET A 177 -0.46 1.58 13.72
N TYR A 178 0.79 2.03 13.70
CA TYR A 178 1.69 1.93 14.86
C TYR A 178 1.44 3.07 15.82
N ARG A 179 1.71 2.84 17.11
CA ARG A 179 1.93 3.90 18.09
C ARG A 179 3.43 3.98 18.37
N SER A 180 4.07 5.01 17.84
CA SER A 180 5.50 5.29 18.05
C SER A 180 5.67 6.26 19.21
N SER A 181 6.22 5.79 20.33
CA SER A 181 6.49 6.62 21.52
C SER A 181 7.97 6.93 21.65
N LEU A 182 8.32 8.21 21.50
CA LEU A 182 9.68 8.70 21.71
C LEU A 182 9.75 9.46 23.03
N THR A 183 10.69 9.08 23.89
CA THR A 183 10.93 9.77 25.17
C THR A 183 12.27 10.49 25.11
N CYS A 184 12.26 11.80 25.33
CA CYS A 184 13.49 12.57 25.38
C CYS A 184 14.29 12.20 26.64
N PRO A 185 15.56 11.79 26.52
CA PRO A 185 16.36 11.39 27.69
C PRO A 185 16.74 12.58 28.59
N SER A 186 16.71 13.82 28.09
CA SER A 186 17.09 15.01 28.87
C SER A 186 15.93 15.62 29.66
N CYS A 187 14.72 15.67 29.10
CA CYS A 187 13.57 16.33 29.72
C CYS A 187 12.42 15.37 30.09
N SER A 188 12.55 14.07 29.79
CA SER A 188 11.52 13.04 30.01
C SER A 188 10.19 13.30 29.28
N GLN A 189 10.13 14.28 28.39
CA GLN A 189 8.94 14.53 27.59
C GLN A 189 8.74 13.40 26.59
N GLN A 190 7.53 12.83 26.58
CA GLN A 190 7.10 11.80 25.63
C GLN A 190 6.35 12.43 24.46
N SER A 191 6.63 11.96 23.25
CA SER A 191 5.90 12.28 22.02
C SER A 191 5.39 10.99 21.40
N ASN A 192 4.07 10.90 21.20
CA ASN A 192 3.43 9.80 20.51
C ASN A 192 3.06 10.22 19.09
N THR A 193 3.39 9.38 18.12
CA THR A 193 2.96 9.51 16.71
C THR A 193 2.22 8.24 16.32
N PHE A 194 1.21 8.39 15.46
CA PHE A 194 0.48 7.26 14.89
C PHE A 194 0.75 7.18 13.40
N ASP A 195 1.44 6.13 12.97
CA ASP A 195 1.96 5.99 11.61
C ASP A 195 1.35 4.78 10.90
N PRO A 196 0.87 4.91 9.66
CA PRO A 196 0.32 3.80 8.90
C PRO A 196 1.40 2.81 8.48
N PHE A 197 1.09 1.52 8.45
CA PHE A 197 1.97 0.47 7.95
C PHE A 197 1.19 -0.64 7.23
N LEU A 198 1.88 -1.34 6.32
CA LEU A 198 1.33 -2.49 5.57
C LEU A 198 1.96 -3.83 5.96
N SER A 199 3.09 -3.81 6.66
CA SER A 199 3.76 -5.03 7.14
C SER A 199 4.51 -4.79 8.45
N VAL A 200 4.69 -5.87 9.21
CA VAL A 200 5.46 -5.88 10.46
C VAL A 200 6.74 -6.67 10.23
N SER A 201 7.89 -5.99 10.28
CA SER A 201 9.20 -6.64 10.25
C SER A 201 9.64 -6.96 11.67
N LEU A 202 9.69 -8.24 12.01
CA LEU A 202 10.05 -8.71 13.36
C LEU A 202 11.55 -9.03 13.42
N PRO A 203 12.30 -8.47 14.40
CA PRO A 203 13.68 -8.87 14.62
C PRO A 203 13.75 -10.29 15.17
N ILE A 204 14.73 -11.07 14.72
CA ILE A 204 15.01 -12.39 15.28
C ILE A 204 15.82 -12.20 16.56
N PRO A 205 15.31 -12.63 17.75
CA PRO A 205 16.08 -12.60 18.98
C PRO A 205 17.38 -13.39 18.81
N ARG A 206 18.50 -12.82 19.26
CA ARG A 206 19.80 -13.50 19.30
C ARG A 206 19.99 -14.22 20.62
#